data_AF-A0A6N8Z1M5-F1
#
_entry.id   AF-A0A6N8Z1M5-F1
#
_cell.length_a   1.000
_cell.length_b   1.000
_cell.length_c   1.000
_cell.angle_alpha   90.00
_cell.angle_beta   90.00
_cell.angle_gamma   90.00
#
_symmetry.space_group_name_H-M   'P 1'
#
loop_
_entity.id
_entity.type
_entity.pdbx_description
1 polymer ?
#
loop_
_entity_poly.entity_id
_entity_poly.type
_entity_poly.pdbx_seq_one_letter_code
_entity_poly.pdbx_strand_id
1 'polypeptide(L)'
;MASKRSGEAYWGEELHVPLSSDGQVSAYVWPLRILSIRGESCGGPTIGVDVGNEEVLRFDCHASQGHWHTGGYDRLGAPGNSHVDFPEGLTGVKDQVAWSLRQLRGNVAELLAQSEQGEAARKVESYLVESGLITLRDHIEKNNYLRDRAIAEQVISG
;
A
#
# COMPACT_ATOMS: atom_id res chain seq x y z
N MET A 1 -7.73 8.89 2.67
CA MET A 1 -8.26 8.07 1.59
C MET A 1 -7.32 8.18 0.41
N ALA A 2 -6.74 7.05 0.03
CA ALA A 2 -5.83 6.95 -1.10
C ALA A 2 -6.43 7.62 -2.35
N SER A 3 -5.71 8.59 -2.90
CA SER A 3 -6.20 9.40 -4.00
C SER A 3 -5.46 9.09 -5.29
N LYS A 4 -6.21 8.92 -6.38
CA LYS A 4 -5.63 8.74 -7.71
C LYS A 4 -4.93 10.02 -8.15
N ARG A 5 -3.75 9.88 -8.75
CA ARG A 5 -2.92 11.01 -9.20
C ARG A 5 -2.93 11.13 -10.72
N SER A 6 -2.85 12.37 -11.20
CA SER A 6 -2.72 12.66 -12.63
C SER A 6 -1.41 12.08 -13.17
N GLY A 7 -1.47 11.46 -14.35
CA GLY A 7 -0.30 10.82 -14.98
C GLY A 7 -0.05 9.37 -14.53
N GLU A 8 -0.85 8.85 -13.59
CA GLU A 8 -0.81 7.45 -13.18
C GLU A 8 -1.97 6.65 -13.80
N ALA A 9 -1.80 5.34 -13.91
CA ALA A 9 -2.86 4.41 -14.30
C ALA A 9 -3.10 3.38 -13.21
N TYR A 10 -4.34 2.93 -13.09
CA TYR A 10 -4.78 1.99 -12.06
C TYR A 10 -5.58 0.89 -12.74
N TRP A 11 -5.04 -0.33 -12.73
CA TRP A 11 -5.69 -1.49 -13.32
C TRP A 11 -6.20 -2.40 -12.20
N GLY A 12 -7.41 -2.92 -12.39
CA GLY A 12 -8.15 -3.66 -11.37
C GLY A 12 -8.99 -2.76 -10.48
N GLU A 13 -9.92 -3.38 -9.75
CA GLU A 13 -10.77 -2.69 -8.79
C GLU A 13 -10.00 -2.40 -7.50
N GLU A 14 -10.17 -1.21 -6.96
CA GLU A 14 -9.70 -0.89 -5.62
C GLU A 14 -10.53 -1.64 -4.58
N LEU A 15 -9.88 -2.10 -3.52
CA LEU A 15 -10.55 -2.75 -2.40
C LEU A 15 -10.17 -2.03 -1.10
N HIS A 16 -11.17 -1.75 -0.27
CA HIS A 16 -11.02 -1.24 1.10
C HIS A 16 -11.58 -2.26 2.09
N VAL A 17 -10.92 -2.41 3.23
CA VAL A 17 -11.35 -3.25 4.35
C VAL A 17 -11.19 -2.50 5.67
N PRO A 18 -12.15 -2.56 6.59
CA PRO A 18 -12.02 -1.91 7.89
C PRO A 18 -10.99 -2.63 8.76
N LEU A 19 -10.23 -1.85 9.54
CA LEU A 19 -9.34 -2.32 10.61
C LEU A 19 -9.85 -1.92 12.00
N SER A 20 -10.89 -1.09 12.08
CA SER A 20 -11.62 -0.73 13.31
C SER A 20 -13.13 -0.89 13.10
N SER A 21 -13.88 -1.23 14.16
CA SER A 21 -15.33 -1.45 14.07
C SER A 21 -16.12 -0.22 13.65
N ASP A 22 -15.61 0.98 13.95
CA ASP A 22 -16.23 2.24 13.54
C ASP A 22 -15.86 2.68 12.11
N GLY A 23 -15.03 1.90 11.41
CA GLY A 23 -14.53 2.19 10.07
C GLY A 23 -13.58 3.38 10.00
N GLN A 24 -13.15 3.95 11.13
CA GLN A 24 -12.19 5.06 11.13
C GLN A 24 -10.85 4.65 10.55
N VAL A 25 -10.39 3.43 10.83
CA VAL A 25 -9.15 2.88 10.27
C VAL A 25 -9.52 1.87 9.21
N SER A 26 -8.99 2.04 8.00
CA SER A 26 -9.17 1.08 6.90
C SER A 26 -7.84 0.81 6.21
N ALA A 27 -7.67 -0.41 5.72
CA ALA A 27 -6.62 -0.74 4.76
C ALA A 27 -7.21 -0.78 3.36
N TYR A 28 -6.39 -0.48 2.37
CA TYR A 28 -6.80 -0.55 0.97
C TYR A 28 -5.72 -1.20 0.12
N VAL A 29 -6.12 -1.62 -1.09
CA VAL A 29 -5.19 -2.03 -2.13
C VAL A 29 -5.65 -1.59 -3.52
N TRP A 30 -4.72 -1.07 -4.30
CA TRP A 30 -4.80 -1.05 -5.76
C TRP A 30 -4.01 -2.24 -6.31
N PRO A 31 -4.65 -3.18 -7.04
CA PRO A 31 -3.96 -4.37 -7.53
C PRO A 31 -2.77 -4.08 -8.44
N LEU A 32 -2.93 -3.07 -9.31
CA LEU A 32 -1.83 -2.57 -10.12
C LEU A 32 -1.95 -1.05 -10.24
N ARG A 33 -1.04 -0.34 -9.57
CA ARG A 33 -0.77 1.09 -9.80
C ARG A 33 0.45 1.20 -10.71
N ILE A 34 0.33 2.02 -11.75
CA ILE A 34 1.35 2.27 -12.76
C ILE A 34 1.71 3.75 -12.73
N LEU A 35 3.00 4.04 -12.67
CA LEU A 35 3.54 5.38 -12.61
C LEU A 35 4.95 5.43 -13.20
N SER A 36 5.44 6.65 -13.45
CA SER A 36 6.84 6.86 -13.80
C SER A 36 7.63 7.34 -12.60
N ILE A 37 8.70 6.62 -12.26
CA ILE A 37 9.67 7.00 -11.24
C ILE A 37 10.99 7.26 -11.94
N ARG A 38 11.52 8.49 -11.81
CA ARG A 38 12.80 8.90 -12.42
C ARG A 38 12.88 8.65 -13.94
N GLY A 39 11.74 8.74 -14.64
CA GLY A 39 11.64 8.54 -16.08
C GLY A 39 11.45 7.08 -16.52
N GLU A 40 11.44 6.13 -15.58
CA GLU A 40 11.17 4.72 -15.86
C GLU A 40 9.73 4.37 -15.46
N SER A 41 9.01 3.65 -16.32
CA SER A 41 7.67 3.18 -16.00
C SER A 41 7.74 1.92 -15.15
N CYS A 42 7.10 1.94 -13.98
CA CYS A 42 7.03 0.82 -13.06
C CYS A 42 5.60 0.59 -12.57
N GLY A 43 5.34 -0.58 -12.01
CA GLY A 43 4.05 -0.86 -11.42
C GLY A 43 3.98 -2.17 -10.65
N GLY A 44 3.03 -2.18 -9.73
CA GLY A 44 2.67 -3.32 -8.90
C GLY A 44 1.56 -2.96 -7.92
N PRO A 45 1.26 -3.87 -6.99
CA PRO A 45 0.28 -3.61 -5.94
C PRO A 45 0.72 -2.44 -5.06
N THR A 46 -0.23 -1.55 -4.75
CA THR A 46 -0.05 -0.49 -3.76
C THR A 46 -1.04 -0.73 -2.63
N ILE A 47 -0.51 -0.95 -1.42
CA ILE A 47 -1.27 -1.25 -0.22
C ILE A 47 -1.14 -0.04 0.71
N GLY A 48 -2.18 0.35 1.44
CA GLY A 48 -2.01 1.40 2.45
C GLY A 48 -3.04 1.37 3.55
N VAL A 49 -2.94 2.34 4.45
CA VAL A 49 -3.84 2.52 5.59
C VAL A 49 -4.30 3.96 5.65
N ASP A 50 -5.61 4.12 5.70
CA ASP A 50 -6.31 5.38 5.88
C ASP A 50 -6.80 5.52 7.33
N VAL A 51 -6.76 6.75 7.83
CA VAL A 51 -7.46 7.17 9.06
C VAL A 51 -8.44 8.27 8.68
N GLY A 52 -9.73 7.94 8.64
CA GLY A 52 -10.75 8.80 8.06
C GLY A 52 -10.43 9.12 6.59
N ASN A 53 -10.20 10.40 6.30
CA ASN A 53 -9.86 10.86 4.95
C ASN A 53 -8.37 11.08 4.71
N GLU A 54 -7.50 10.74 5.67
CA GLU A 54 -6.04 10.89 5.57
C GLU A 54 -5.38 9.55 5.25
N GLU A 55 -4.58 9.49 4.21
CA GLU A 55 -3.68 8.36 3.96
C GLU A 55 -2.42 8.49 4.82
N VAL A 56 -2.20 7.50 5.69
CA VAL A 56 -1.17 7.56 6.73
C VAL A 56 0.03 6.71 6.36
N LEU A 57 -0.23 5.49 5.87
CA LEU A 57 0.77 4.52 5.45
C LEU A 57 0.52 4.12 4.00
N ARG A 58 1.59 3.89 3.22
CA ARG A 58 1.51 3.37 1.86
C ARG A 58 2.71 2.49 1.55
N PHE A 59 2.50 1.35 0.93
CA PHE A 59 3.51 0.40 0.48
C PHE A 59 3.39 0.25 -1.02
N ASP A 60 4.36 0.78 -1.76
CA ASP A 60 4.43 0.75 -3.21
C ASP A 60 5.31 -0.43 -3.64
N CYS A 61 4.70 -1.60 -3.86
CA CYS A 61 5.38 -2.86 -4.17
C CYS A 61 5.75 -2.94 -5.66
N HIS A 62 6.69 -2.10 -6.09
CA HIS A 62 7.03 -1.85 -7.51
C HIS A 62 8.39 -2.41 -7.93
N ALA A 63 8.74 -3.59 -7.43
CA ALA A 63 9.99 -4.29 -7.75
C ALA A 63 11.24 -3.47 -7.34
N SER A 64 12.18 -3.24 -8.26
CA SER A 64 13.41 -2.47 -7.98
C SER A 64 13.16 -1.02 -7.57
N GLN A 65 12.01 -0.44 -7.94
CA GLN A 65 11.60 0.91 -7.53
C GLN A 65 10.66 0.90 -6.30
N GLY A 66 10.47 -0.27 -5.68
CA GLY A 66 9.59 -0.42 -4.55
C GLY A 66 10.09 0.32 -3.32
N HIS A 67 9.15 0.96 -2.62
CA HIS A 67 9.38 1.71 -1.39
C HIS A 67 8.09 1.77 -0.59
N TRP A 68 8.13 2.37 0.58
CA TRP A 68 6.94 2.61 1.37
C TRP A 68 7.03 3.97 2.06
N HIS A 69 5.90 4.37 2.61
CA HIS A 69 5.70 5.65 3.25
C HIS A 69 5.13 5.47 4.64
N THR A 70 5.74 6.15 5.60
CA THR A 70 5.34 6.18 7.00
C THR A 70 5.41 7.61 7.57
N GLY A 71 4.92 7.81 8.79
CA GLY A 71 4.96 9.11 9.47
C GLY A 71 3.86 10.09 9.03
N GLY A 72 2.82 9.62 8.35
CA GLY A 72 1.69 10.45 7.88
C GLY A 72 1.88 10.95 6.46
N TYR A 73 1.66 10.07 5.48
CA TYR A 73 1.91 10.33 4.06
C TYR A 73 1.30 11.64 3.55
N ASP A 74 -0.02 11.81 3.71
CA ASP A 74 -0.72 13.02 3.27
C ASP A 74 -0.28 14.26 4.06
N ARG A 75 -0.10 14.12 5.38
CA ARG A 75 0.28 15.22 6.27
C ARG A 75 1.65 15.81 5.92
N LEU A 76 2.60 14.96 5.53
CA LEU A 76 3.96 15.37 5.22
C LEU A 76 4.09 16.04 3.84
N GLY A 77 3.05 15.98 3.01
CA GLY A 77 2.86 16.73 1.77
C GLY A 77 3.80 16.37 0.62
N ALA A 78 5.12 16.45 0.84
CA ALA A 78 6.13 16.04 -0.12
C ALA A 78 6.43 14.53 0.03
N PRO A 79 6.35 13.73 -1.05
CA PRO A 79 6.56 12.27 -0.98
C PRO A 79 7.89 11.84 -0.35
N GLY A 80 8.94 12.65 -0.48
CA GLY A 80 10.27 12.36 0.07
C GLY A 80 10.36 12.44 1.60
N ASN A 81 9.43 13.13 2.26
CA ASN A 81 9.46 13.31 3.72
C ASN A 81 9.02 12.04 4.48
N SER A 82 8.26 11.16 3.80
CA SER A 82 7.74 9.91 4.35
C SER A 82 8.40 8.68 3.74
N HIS A 83 9.24 8.85 2.70
CA HIS A 83 9.85 7.78 1.92
C HIS A 83 10.79 6.93 2.77
N VAL A 84 10.60 5.61 2.71
CA VAL A 84 11.47 4.60 3.30
C VAL A 84 11.68 3.48 2.28
N ASP A 85 12.93 3.08 2.09
CA ASP A 85 13.23 1.93 1.23
C ASP A 85 12.78 0.62 1.89
N PHE A 86 12.42 -0.36 1.08
CA PHE A 86 12.28 -1.73 1.58
C PHE A 86 13.63 -2.25 2.12
N PRO A 87 13.63 -3.27 2.99
CA PRO A 87 14.86 -3.92 3.43
C PRO A 87 15.76 -4.34 2.26
N GLU A 88 17.07 -4.26 2.46
CA GLU A 88 18.06 -4.63 1.45
C GLU A 88 17.79 -6.03 0.89
N GLY A 89 17.84 -6.16 -0.44
CA GLY A 89 17.57 -7.40 -1.16
C GLY A 89 16.09 -7.70 -1.42
N LEU A 90 15.14 -6.93 -0.88
CA LEU A 90 13.70 -7.13 -1.09
C LEU A 90 13.21 -6.44 -2.38
N THR A 91 13.58 -6.99 -3.53
CA THR A 91 13.28 -6.41 -4.86
C THR A 91 12.16 -7.12 -5.62
N GLY A 92 11.70 -8.29 -5.15
CA GLY A 92 10.59 -9.02 -5.77
C GLY A 92 9.23 -8.49 -5.33
N VAL A 93 8.32 -8.23 -6.26
CA VAL A 93 6.96 -7.72 -5.96
C VAL A 93 6.22 -8.61 -4.97
N LYS A 94 6.28 -9.94 -5.16
CA LYS A 94 5.63 -10.91 -4.27
C LYS A 94 6.17 -10.81 -2.84
N ASP A 95 7.48 -10.63 -2.70
CA ASP A 95 8.14 -10.57 -1.40
C ASP A 95 7.89 -9.21 -0.71
N GLN A 96 7.83 -8.12 -1.49
CA GLN A 96 7.42 -6.80 -1.02
C GLN A 96 5.97 -6.81 -0.50
N VAL A 97 5.05 -7.41 -1.24
CA VAL A 97 3.65 -7.59 -0.79
C VAL A 97 3.61 -8.41 0.51
N ALA A 98 4.31 -9.55 0.54
CA ALA A 98 4.33 -10.40 1.72
C ALA A 98 4.93 -9.69 2.94
N TRP A 99 5.98 -8.89 2.75
CA TRP A 99 6.58 -8.08 3.81
C TRP A 99 5.62 -6.98 4.29
N SER A 100 4.98 -6.26 3.37
CA SER A 100 4.06 -5.16 3.69
C SER A 100 2.86 -5.66 4.50
N LEU A 101 2.26 -6.79 4.10
CA LEU A 101 1.18 -7.42 4.87
C LEU A 101 1.65 -7.88 6.26
N ARG A 102 2.90 -8.35 6.41
CA ARG A 102 3.46 -8.67 7.74
C ARG A 102 3.65 -7.43 8.61
N GLN A 103 4.07 -6.30 8.02
CA GLN A 103 4.17 -5.03 8.77
C GLN A 103 2.80 -4.58 9.25
N LEU A 104 1.78 -4.65 8.40
CA LEU A 104 0.42 -4.30 8.81
C LEU A 104 -0.11 -5.24 9.90
N ARG A 105 0.13 -6.55 9.76
CA ARG A 105 -0.29 -7.53 10.76
C ARG A 105 0.32 -7.28 12.14
N GLY A 106 1.64 -7.07 12.18
CA GLY A 106 2.37 -6.96 13.44
C GLY A 106 2.37 -5.56 14.04
N ASN A 107 2.40 -4.53 13.18
CA ASN A 107 2.88 -3.20 13.57
C ASN A 107 1.93 -2.06 13.19
N VAL A 108 0.74 -2.31 12.60
CA VAL A 108 -0.12 -1.21 12.12
C VAL A 108 -0.47 -0.20 13.22
N ALA A 109 -0.81 -0.65 14.43
CA ALA A 109 -1.14 0.27 15.52
C ALA A 109 0.06 1.12 15.95
N GLU A 110 1.26 0.54 15.99
CA GLU A 110 2.49 1.26 16.30
C GLU A 110 2.83 2.29 15.21
N LEU A 111 2.76 1.88 13.94
CA LEU A 111 3.04 2.75 12.80
C LEU A 111 2.06 3.94 12.73
N LEU A 112 0.78 3.72 13.07
CA LEU A 112 -0.20 4.79 13.22
C LEU A 112 0.16 5.74 14.38
N ALA A 113 0.54 5.20 15.55
CA ALA A 113 0.95 6.02 16.68
C ALA A 113 2.20 6.88 16.37
N GLN A 114 3.18 6.33 15.66
CA GLN A 114 4.36 7.05 15.17
C GLN A 114 4.02 8.15 14.15
N SER A 115 2.88 8.02 13.47
CA SER A 115 2.33 9.00 12.51
C SER A 115 1.37 10.01 13.18
N GLU A 116 1.48 10.18 14.50
CA GLU A 116 0.62 11.02 15.34
C GLU A 116 -0.89 10.65 15.29
N GLN A 117 -1.23 9.43 14.87
CA GLN A 117 -2.60 8.90 14.83
C GLN A 117 -2.92 8.06 16.09
N GLY A 118 -2.50 8.53 17.27
CA GLY A 118 -2.56 7.75 18.51
C GLY A 118 -3.98 7.34 18.96
N GLU A 119 -5.00 8.15 18.65
CA GLU A 119 -6.39 7.78 18.92
C GLU A 119 -6.88 6.66 18.01
N ALA A 120 -6.59 6.75 16.71
CA ALA A 120 -6.95 5.73 15.73
C ALA A 120 -6.19 4.42 15.98
N ALA A 121 -4.91 4.50 16.37
CA ALA A 121 -4.10 3.34 16.74
C ALA A 121 -4.75 2.47 17.84
N ARG A 122 -5.41 3.11 18.83
CA ARG A 122 -6.12 2.40 19.91
C ARG A 122 -7.41 1.72 19.47
N LYS A 123 -7.94 2.07 18.29
CA LYS A 123 -9.17 1.50 17.73
C LYS A 123 -8.92 0.33 16.80
N VAL A 124 -7.67 0.05 16.45
CA VAL A 124 -7.33 -1.10 15.62
C VAL A 124 -7.70 -2.39 16.35
N GLU A 125 -8.44 -3.26 15.66
CA GLU A 125 -8.89 -4.53 16.19
C GLU A 125 -8.18 -5.69 15.48
N SER A 126 -7.50 -6.54 16.24
CA SER A 126 -6.65 -7.60 15.69
C SER A 126 -7.38 -8.57 14.76
N TYR A 127 -8.64 -8.92 15.05
CA TYR A 127 -9.43 -9.81 14.19
C TYR A 127 -9.83 -9.13 12.86
N LEU A 128 -10.06 -7.81 12.86
CA LEU A 128 -10.30 -7.05 11.63
C LEU A 128 -9.03 -6.92 10.81
N VAL A 129 -7.88 -6.72 11.47
CA VAL A 129 -6.57 -6.76 10.80
C VAL A 129 -6.35 -8.12 10.12
N GLU A 130 -6.53 -9.23 10.84
CA GLU A 130 -6.29 -10.55 10.24
C GLU A 130 -7.23 -10.84 9.06
N SER A 131 -8.53 -10.63 9.23
CA SER A 131 -9.51 -10.90 8.17
C SER A 131 -9.39 -9.93 6.99
N GLY A 132 -9.12 -8.65 7.26
CA GLY A 132 -8.86 -7.63 6.25
C GLY A 132 -7.63 -7.95 5.41
N LEU A 133 -6.49 -8.29 6.04
CA LEU A 133 -5.26 -8.60 5.31
C LEU A 133 -5.36 -9.90 4.50
N ILE A 134 -6.14 -10.89 4.96
CA ILE A 134 -6.49 -12.07 4.14
C ILE A 134 -7.25 -11.62 2.89
N THR A 135 -8.25 -10.76 3.05
CA THR A 135 -9.07 -10.26 1.94
C THR A 135 -8.24 -9.46 0.93
N LEU A 136 -7.32 -8.59 1.40
CA LEU A 136 -6.41 -7.85 0.52
C LEU A 136 -5.48 -8.80 -0.25
N ARG A 137 -4.89 -9.80 0.43
CA ARG A 137 -4.03 -10.80 -0.22
C ARG A 137 -4.80 -11.53 -1.33
N ASP A 138 -5.98 -12.04 -1.02
CA ASP A 138 -6.78 -12.82 -1.97
C ASP A 138 -7.19 -11.95 -3.18
N HIS A 139 -7.45 -10.65 -2.96
CA HIS A 139 -7.72 -9.70 -4.05
C HIS A 139 -6.48 -9.41 -4.91
N ILE A 140 -5.29 -9.30 -4.31
CA ILE A 140 -4.03 -9.18 -5.06
C ILE A 140 -3.79 -10.44 -5.90
N GLU A 141 -3.98 -11.62 -5.32
CA GLU A 141 -3.79 -12.91 -6.00
C GLU A 141 -4.75 -13.08 -7.19
N LYS A 142 -6.04 -12.73 -7.00
CA LYS A 142 -7.05 -12.73 -8.06
C LYS A 142 -6.67 -11.82 -9.24
N ASN A 143 -5.90 -10.77 -8.99
CA ASN A 143 -5.55 -9.75 -9.97
C ASN A 143 -4.06 -9.80 -10.40
N ASN A 144 -3.32 -10.86 -10.03
CA ASN A 144 -1.88 -10.95 -10.31
C ASN A 144 -1.54 -10.85 -11.81
N TYR A 145 -2.44 -11.32 -12.68
CA TYR A 145 -2.31 -11.30 -14.14
C TYR A 145 -2.19 -9.88 -14.72
N LEU A 146 -2.64 -8.85 -13.99
CA LEU A 146 -2.59 -7.47 -14.47
C LEU A 146 -1.15 -7.00 -14.66
N ARG A 147 -0.24 -7.39 -13.77
CA ARG A 147 1.18 -7.00 -13.89
C ARG A 147 1.83 -7.69 -15.09
N ASP A 148 1.59 -8.99 -15.25
CA ASP A 148 2.11 -9.76 -16.39
C ASP A 148 1.59 -9.18 -17.72
N ARG A 149 0.31 -8.80 -17.75
CA ARG A 149 -0.29 -8.10 -18.89
C ARG A 149 0.38 -6.75 -19.14
N ALA A 150 0.61 -5.93 -18.12
CA ALA A 150 1.23 -4.62 -18.29
C ALA A 150 2.67 -4.71 -18.82
N ILE A 151 3.41 -5.76 -18.44
CA ILE A 151 4.74 -6.07 -18.99
C ILE A 151 4.63 -6.51 -20.45
N ALA A 152 3.70 -7.42 -20.76
CA ALA A 152 3.48 -7.91 -22.11
C ALA A 152 3.05 -6.78 -23.08
N GLU A 153 2.28 -5.82 -22.58
CA GLU A 153 1.85 -4.62 -23.31
C GLU A 153 2.92 -3.49 -23.28
N GLN A 154 4.10 -3.73 -22.69
CA GLN A 154 5.21 -2.77 -22.58
C GLN A 154 4.83 -1.45 -21.88
N VAL A 155 3.83 -1.50 -21.00
CA VAL A 155 3.39 -0.35 -20.20
C VAL A 155 4.34 -0.12 -19.02
N ILE A 156 4.89 -1.18 -18.44
CA ILE A 156 5.90 -1.13 -17.37
C ILE A 156 7.08 -2.05 -17.68
N SER A 157 8.23 -1.79 -17.06
CA SER A 157 9.37 -2.71 -17.09
C SER A 157 9.10 -3.98 -16.26
N GLY A 158 9.62 -5.11 -16.76
CA GLY A 158 9.50 -6.46 -16.17
C GLY A 158 10.07 -6.58 -14.77
#